data_AF-A0A0E0M7U5-F1
#
_entry.id   AF-A0A0E0M7U5-F1
#
_cell.length_a   1.000
_cell.length_b   1.000
_cell.length_c   1.000
_cell.angle_alpha   90.00
_cell.angle_beta   90.00
_cell.angle_gamma   90.00
#
_symmetry.space_group_name_H-M   'P 1'
#
loop_
_entity.id
_entity.type
_entity.pdbx_description
1 polymer ?
#
loop_
_entity_poly.entity_id
_entity_poly.type
_entity_poly.pdbx_seq_one_letter_code
_entity_poly.pdbx_strand_id
1 'polypeptide(L)'
;MAFFLYLVDDGVAEEAVKAQAIFSLLDIEGNPVSSYTFTTSVVNFSEKKSWGYKNFIKRESLENPQYLKDDCFSIRIDLAVLTDYRTEETPLTGVVPPSDMHRHYGHLLLSKEGVDVEFQVGNKTFDAHRLVLAARSSVFRQSSMAG
;
A
#
# COMPACT_ATOMS: atom_id res chain seq x y z
N MET A 1 -3.22 3.94 -34.34
CA MET A 1 -2.34 3.14 -33.48
C MET A 1 -3.13 2.52 -32.35
N ALA A 2 -2.70 1.35 -31.90
CA ALA A 2 -3.37 0.56 -30.87
C ALA A 2 -2.40 0.25 -29.73
N PHE A 3 -2.89 0.27 -28.50
CA PHE A 3 -2.10 -0.07 -27.31
C PHE A 3 -2.89 -1.04 -26.44
N PHE A 4 -2.21 -2.08 -25.96
CA PHE A 4 -2.79 -3.13 -25.13
C PHE A 4 -1.82 -3.47 -24.00
N LEU A 5 -2.40 -3.77 -22.84
CA LEU A 5 -1.71 -4.51 -21.79
C LEU A 5 -1.90 -6.00 -22.06
N TYR A 6 -0.84 -6.76 -21.83
CA TYR A 6 -0.83 -8.22 -21.92
C TYR A 6 -0.36 -8.80 -20.59
N LEU A 7 -1.11 -9.77 -20.07
CA LEU A 7 -0.70 -10.52 -18.89
C LEU A 7 0.27 -11.63 -19.30
N VAL A 8 1.52 -11.49 -18.87
CA VAL A 8 2.52 -12.56 -18.95
C VAL A 8 2.41 -13.37 -17.66
N ASP A 9 1.93 -14.59 -17.77
CA ASP A 9 1.72 -15.53 -16.66
C ASP A 9 2.73 -16.68 -16.77
N ASP A 10 3.43 -16.98 -15.68
CA ASP A 10 4.38 -18.09 -15.54
C ASP A 10 3.72 -19.37 -15.01
N GLY A 11 2.39 -19.35 -14.80
CA GLY A 11 1.59 -20.48 -14.36
C GLY A 11 1.56 -20.68 -12.85
N VAL A 12 2.07 -19.70 -12.08
CA VAL A 12 2.11 -19.76 -10.61
C VAL A 12 0.90 -19.08 -9.98
N ALA A 13 0.19 -18.21 -10.71
CA ALA A 13 -0.95 -17.46 -10.19
C ALA A 13 -2.23 -18.31 -10.17
N GLU A 14 -2.67 -18.72 -8.97
CA GLU A 14 -3.97 -19.38 -8.76
C GLU A 14 -5.14 -18.38 -8.72
N GLU A 15 -4.88 -17.09 -8.46
CA GLU A 15 -5.90 -16.06 -8.31
C GLU A 15 -6.16 -15.28 -9.61
N ALA A 16 -7.42 -14.89 -9.80
CA ALA A 16 -7.82 -14.08 -10.95
C ALA A 16 -7.19 -12.67 -10.89
N VAL A 17 -6.46 -12.30 -11.94
CA VAL A 17 -5.82 -10.98 -12.02
C VAL A 17 -6.81 -9.98 -12.61
N LYS A 18 -7.49 -9.23 -11.73
CA LYS A 18 -8.36 -8.12 -12.15
C LYS A 18 -7.57 -6.82 -12.13
N ALA A 19 -7.66 -6.02 -13.19
CA ALA A 19 -7.02 -4.70 -13.20
C ALA A 19 -7.82 -3.67 -13.99
N GLN A 20 -7.66 -2.41 -13.58
CA GLN A 20 -8.08 -1.23 -14.33
C GLN A 20 -6.82 -0.45 -14.72
N ALA A 21 -6.79 0.08 -15.94
CA ALA A 21 -5.66 0.85 -16.45
C ALA A 21 -6.12 2.21 -16.98
N ILE A 22 -5.27 3.22 -16.80
CA ILE A 22 -5.40 4.52 -17.44
C ILE A 22 -4.25 4.65 -18.43
N PHE A 23 -4.58 4.79 -19.71
CA PHE A 23 -3.59 5.06 -20.77
C PHE A 23 -3.62 6.55 -21.07
N SER A 24 -2.47 7.22 -20.97
CA SER A 24 -2.32 8.63 -21.29
C SER A 24 -1.20 8.84 -22.30
N LEU A 25 -1.49 9.53 -23.40
CA LEU A 25 -0.44 10.13 -24.21
C LEU A 25 0.22 11.25 -23.41
N LEU A 26 1.54 11.35 -23.46
CA LEU A 26 2.27 12.47 -22.87
C LEU A 26 2.68 13.44 -23.96
N ASP A 27 2.61 14.73 -23.65
CA ASP A 27 3.24 15.77 -24.46
C ASP A 27 4.77 15.75 -24.30
N ILE A 28 5.45 16.61 -25.06
CA ILE A 28 6.91 16.76 -25.00
C ILE A 28 7.45 17.23 -23.63
N GLU A 29 6.59 17.76 -22.76
CA GLU A 29 6.92 18.16 -21.39
C GLU A 29 6.66 17.03 -20.38
N GLY A 30 6.06 15.92 -20.82
CA GLY A 30 5.73 14.76 -19.99
C GLY A 30 4.36 14.85 -19.32
N ASN A 31 3.51 15.81 -19.69
CA ASN A 31 2.18 15.97 -19.12
C ASN A 31 1.13 15.12 -19.86
N PRO A 32 0.16 14.51 -19.15
CA PRO A 32 -0.94 13.80 -19.79
C PRO A 32 -1.81 14.70 -20.68
N VAL A 33 -2.05 14.26 -21.91
CA VAL A 33 -2.93 14.93 -22.87
C VAL A 33 -4.35 14.42 -22.70
N SER A 34 -5.23 15.26 -22.16
CA SER A 34 -6.60 14.87 -21.76
C SER A 34 -7.45 14.25 -22.86
N SER A 35 -7.30 14.70 -24.11
CA SER A 35 -8.01 14.13 -25.28
C SER A 35 -7.55 12.72 -25.66
N TYR A 36 -6.38 12.30 -25.15
CA TYR A 36 -5.78 10.98 -25.34
C TYR A 36 -5.47 10.31 -23.99
N THR A 37 -6.31 10.57 -22.99
CA THR A 37 -6.34 9.84 -21.71
C THR A 37 -7.61 9.01 -21.64
N PHE A 38 -7.46 7.69 -21.50
CA PHE A 38 -8.59 6.76 -21.46
C PHE A 38 -8.44 5.75 -20.32
N THR A 39 -9.52 5.60 -19.55
CA THR A 39 -9.62 4.62 -18.47
C THR A 39 -10.37 3.39 -18.93
N THR A 40 -9.79 2.21 -18.75
CA THR A 40 -10.46 0.94 -19.07
C THR A 40 -11.55 0.64 -18.04
N SER A 41 -12.49 -0.23 -18.40
CA SER A 41 -13.23 -0.98 -17.38
C SER A 41 -12.27 -1.83 -16.55
N VAL A 42 -12.72 -2.32 -15.40
CA VAL A 42 -12.04 -3.42 -14.72
C VAL A 42 -12.11 -4.65 -15.62
N VAL A 43 -10.97 -5.30 -15.84
CA VAL A 43 -10.83 -6.47 -16.70
C VAL A 43 -10.20 -7.60 -15.91
N ASN A 44 -10.78 -8.80 -16.02
CA ASN A 44 -10.14 -10.03 -15.58
C ASN A 44 -9.15 -10.51 -16.65
N PHE A 45 -7.86 -10.27 -16.43
CA PHE A 45 -6.79 -10.63 -17.34
C PHE A 45 -6.51 -12.14 -17.39
N SER A 46 -6.94 -12.91 -16.39
CA SER A 46 -6.88 -14.37 -16.41
C SER A 46 -7.84 -14.98 -17.45
N GLU A 47 -9.00 -14.33 -17.68
CA GLU A 47 -9.94 -14.73 -18.74
C GLU A 47 -9.56 -14.14 -20.10
N LYS A 48 -9.10 -12.88 -20.12
CA LYS A 48 -8.69 -12.17 -21.33
C LYS A 48 -7.25 -11.71 -21.19
N LYS A 49 -6.32 -12.47 -21.78
CA LYS A 49 -4.87 -12.21 -21.70
C LYS A 49 -4.44 -10.81 -22.13
N SER A 50 -5.26 -10.08 -22.88
CA SER A 50 -4.94 -8.70 -23.28
C SER A 50 -6.15 -7.78 -23.28
N TRP A 51 -5.94 -6.51 -22.93
CA TRP A 51 -6.94 -5.46 -23.04
C TRP A 51 -6.34 -4.08 -23.29
N GLY A 52 -7.06 -3.22 -24.01
CA GLY A 52 -6.62 -1.88 -24.36
C GLY A 52 -7.45 -1.28 -25.50
N TYR A 53 -6.87 -0.33 -26.23
CA TYR A 53 -7.57 0.46 -27.23
C TYR A 53 -7.04 0.20 -28.63
N LYS A 54 -7.88 -0.39 -29.49
CA LYS A 54 -7.59 -0.61 -30.92
C LYS A 54 -7.34 0.69 -31.68
N ASN A 55 -8.03 1.76 -31.30
CA ASN A 55 -8.00 3.07 -31.96
C ASN A 55 -7.64 4.16 -30.95
N PHE A 56 -6.52 4.00 -30.23
CA PHE A 56 -6.10 4.96 -29.20
C PHE A 56 -5.82 6.36 -29.76
N ILE A 57 -5.05 6.42 -30.85
CA ILE A 57 -4.74 7.66 -31.57
C ILE A 57 -4.53 7.38 -33.05
N LYS A 58 -4.95 8.30 -33.92
CA LYS A 58 -4.65 8.23 -35.35
C LYS A 58 -3.20 8.62 -35.60
N ARG A 59 -2.58 8.07 -36.65
CA ARG A 59 -1.17 8.35 -36.95
C ARG A 59 -0.94 9.84 -37.20
N GLU A 60 -1.83 10.46 -37.97
CA GLU A 60 -1.75 11.88 -38.34
C GLU A 60 -1.87 12.80 -37.12
N SER A 61 -2.59 12.35 -36.07
CA SER A 61 -2.68 13.07 -34.80
C SER A 61 -1.44 12.90 -33.93
N LEU A 62 -0.81 11.73 -33.96
CA LEU A 62 0.41 11.45 -33.20
C LEU A 62 1.63 12.17 -33.75
N GLU A 63 1.69 12.35 -35.08
CA GLU A 63 2.76 13.10 -35.78
C GLU A 63 2.76 14.61 -35.48
N ASN A 64 1.88 15.08 -34.57
CA ASN A 64 1.91 16.44 -34.07
C ASN A 64 3.21 16.69 -33.26
N PRO A 65 3.94 17.79 -33.52
CA PRO A 65 5.16 18.16 -32.78
C PRO A 65 4.97 18.32 -31.26
N GLN A 66 3.73 18.48 -30.79
CA GLN A 66 3.41 18.51 -29.36
C GLN A 66 3.57 17.15 -28.66
N TYR A 67 3.55 16.05 -29.41
CA TYR A 67 3.59 14.68 -28.88
C TYR A 67 4.78 13.87 -29.40
N LEU A 68 5.24 14.17 -30.63
CA LEU A 68 6.35 13.49 -31.29
C LEU A 68 7.58 14.40 -31.37
N LYS A 69 8.66 14.00 -30.72
CA LYS A 69 9.96 14.68 -30.74
C LYS A 69 11.06 13.67 -31.00
N ASP A 70 11.95 13.96 -31.93
CA ASP A 70 13.08 13.07 -32.29
C ASP A 70 12.61 11.64 -32.62
N ASP A 71 11.51 11.52 -33.37
CA ASP A 71 10.83 10.26 -33.72
C ASP A 71 10.37 9.42 -32.50
N CYS A 72 10.25 10.05 -31.34
CA CYS A 72 9.84 9.44 -30.09
C CYS A 72 8.56 10.09 -29.54
N PHE A 73 7.66 9.27 -29.03
CA PHE A 73 6.49 9.69 -28.26
C PHE A 73 6.40 8.86 -26.97
N SER A 74 5.70 9.37 -25.97
CA SER A 74 5.57 8.71 -24.67
C SER A 74 4.13 8.39 -24.34
N ILE A 75 3.91 7.21 -23.77
CA ILE A 75 2.62 6.79 -23.21
C ILE A 75 2.84 6.38 -21.77
N ARG A 76 2.05 6.96 -20.88
CA ARG A 76 1.97 6.56 -19.48
C ARG A 76 0.81 5.59 -19.29
N ILE A 77 1.05 4.55 -18.51
CA ILE A 77 0.03 3.61 -18.09
C ILE A 77 0.02 3.56 -16.56
N ASP A 78 -1.05 4.04 -15.95
CA ASP A 78 -1.29 3.87 -14.52
C ASP A 78 -2.18 2.63 -14.33
N LEU A 79 -1.68 1.62 -13.62
CA LEU A 79 -2.35 0.32 -13.44
C LEU A 79 -2.77 0.13 -11.98
N ALA A 80 -4.06 -0.14 -11.77
CA ALA A 80 -4.62 -0.53 -10.49
C ALA A 80 -5.00 -2.03 -10.54
N VAL A 81 -4.25 -2.86 -9.83
CA VAL A 81 -4.57 -4.28 -9.67
C VAL A 81 -5.52 -4.43 -8.50
N LEU A 82 -6.66 -5.08 -8.75
CA LEU A 82 -7.73 -5.28 -7.80
C LEU A 82 -7.60 -6.70 -7.24
N THR A 83 -7.22 -6.77 -5.97
CA THR A 83 -7.28 -8.02 -5.20
C THR A 83 -8.65 -8.10 -4.55
N ASP A 84 -9.34 -9.23 -4.69
CA ASP A 84 -10.57 -9.51 -3.94
C ASP A 84 -10.18 -9.81 -2.48
N TYR A 85 -9.82 -8.79 -1.70
CA TYR A 85 -9.77 -8.95 -0.27
C TYR A 85 -11.22 -9.17 0.19
N ARG A 86 -11.50 -10.37 0.71
CA ARG A 86 -12.61 -10.51 1.65
C ARG A 86 -12.27 -9.62 2.83
N THR A 87 -12.79 -8.40 2.84
CA THR A 87 -13.10 -7.78 4.12
C THR A 87 -14.10 -8.75 4.74
N GLU A 88 -13.65 -9.56 5.68
CA GLU A 88 -14.55 -10.13 6.68
C GLU A 88 -15.17 -8.92 7.37
N GLU A 89 -16.20 -8.33 6.76
CA GLU A 89 -17.11 -7.40 7.41
C GLU A 89 -17.79 -8.22 8.48
N THR A 90 -17.09 -8.37 9.59
CA THR A 90 -17.69 -8.81 10.83
C THR A 90 -18.78 -7.78 11.08
N PRO A 91 -20.07 -8.16 11.13
CA PRO A 91 -21.12 -7.20 11.39
C PRO A 91 -20.97 -6.75 12.85
N LEU A 92 -20.16 -5.71 13.07
CA LEU A 92 -20.01 -5.10 14.38
C LEU A 92 -21.15 -4.12 14.55
N THR A 93 -22.29 -4.66 14.97
CA THR A 93 -23.40 -3.93 15.57
C THR A 93 -22.91 -3.36 16.91
N GLY A 94 -22.10 -2.31 16.86
CA GLY A 94 -21.56 -1.65 18.05
C GLY A 94 -20.27 -0.91 17.74
N VAL A 95 -20.25 0.40 17.98
CA VAL A 95 -19.01 1.19 17.98
C VAL A 95 -18.17 0.71 19.18
N VAL A 96 -17.16 -0.12 18.91
CA VAL A 96 -16.16 -0.46 19.93
C VAL A 96 -15.25 0.75 20.10
N PRO A 97 -15.16 1.35 21.31
CA PRO A 97 -14.26 2.46 21.52
C PRO A 97 -12.81 2.00 21.38
N PRO A 98 -11.90 2.88 20.91
CA PRO A 98 -10.47 2.58 20.88
C PRO A 98 -9.95 2.18 22.26
N SER A 99 -8.99 1.24 22.31
CA SER A 99 -8.39 0.81 23.56
C SER A 99 -7.64 1.95 24.26
N ASP A 100 -7.93 2.15 25.55
CA ASP A 100 -7.28 3.11 26.43
C ASP A 100 -6.19 2.49 27.33
N MET A 101 -5.83 1.23 27.07
CA MET A 101 -4.87 0.45 27.86
C MET A 101 -3.50 1.15 28.02
N HIS A 102 -3.07 1.92 27.01
CA HIS A 102 -1.83 2.71 27.09
C HIS A 102 -1.86 3.76 28.21
N ARG A 103 -3.03 4.35 28.49
CA ARG A 103 -3.21 5.33 29.58
C ARG A 103 -3.14 4.64 30.95
N HIS A 104 -3.70 3.44 31.06
CA HIS A 104 -3.62 2.63 32.28
C HIS A 104 -2.17 2.27 32.63
N TYR A 105 -1.36 1.84 31.65
CA TYR A 105 0.08 1.60 31.89
C TYR A 105 0.85 2.89 32.22
N GLY A 106 0.53 4.01 31.57
CA GLY A 106 1.11 5.30 31.91
C GLY A 106 0.79 5.73 33.34
N HIS A 107 -0.45 5.53 33.79
CA HIS A 107 -0.85 5.81 35.17
C HIS A 107 -0.13 4.91 36.18
N LEU A 108 0.00 3.61 35.88
CA LEU A 108 0.74 2.66 36.72
C LEU A 108 2.21 3.07 36.89
N LEU A 109 2.85 3.53 35.81
CA LEU A 109 4.22 4.04 35.87
C LEU A 109 4.34 5.31 36.73
N LEU A 110 3.38 6.25 36.59
CA LEU A 110 3.38 7.51 37.32
C LEU A 110 3.03 7.36 38.81
N SER A 111 2.12 6.44 39.15
CA SER A 111 1.70 6.20 40.55
C SER A 111 2.80 5.54 41.38
N LYS A 112 3.78 4.91 40.72
CA LYS A 112 4.86 4.11 41.34
C LYS A 112 4.34 2.92 42.17
N GLU A 113 3.08 2.55 42.00
CA GLU A 113 2.48 1.42 42.69
C GLU A 113 3.07 0.11 42.14
N GLY A 114 3.54 -0.77 43.02
CA GLY A 114 4.07 -2.09 42.64
C GLY A 114 5.38 -2.06 41.83
N VAL A 115 6.13 -0.96 41.89
CA VAL A 115 7.48 -0.87 41.32
C VAL A 115 8.38 -1.92 41.96
N ASP A 116 9.08 -2.68 41.12
CA ASP A 116 9.91 -3.82 41.51
C ASP A 116 11.29 -3.82 40.82
N VAL A 117 11.59 -2.78 40.04
CA VAL A 117 12.90 -2.55 39.41
C VAL A 117 13.15 -1.06 39.20
N GLU A 118 14.43 -0.68 39.29
CA GLU A 118 14.90 0.67 39.00
C GLU A 118 15.95 0.63 37.89
N PHE A 119 15.91 1.60 36.98
CA PHE A 119 16.95 1.81 35.97
C PHE A 119 17.74 3.07 36.26
N GLN A 120 19.06 2.93 36.34
CA GLN A 120 19.96 4.07 36.35
C GLN A 120 20.37 4.43 34.92
N VAL A 121 19.97 5.61 34.46
CA VAL A 121 20.32 6.15 33.14
C VAL A 121 21.11 7.44 33.35
N GLY A 122 22.44 7.34 33.22
CA GLY A 122 23.35 8.41 33.58
C GLY A 122 23.31 8.69 35.08
N ASN A 123 22.91 9.92 35.45
CA ASN A 123 22.78 10.37 36.84
C ASN A 123 21.33 10.37 37.36
N LYS A 124 20.39 9.72 36.65
CA LYS A 124 18.98 9.66 37.02
C LYS A 124 18.53 8.22 37.22
N THR A 125 17.67 8.01 38.21
CA THR A 125 17.04 6.73 38.50
C THR A 125 15.57 6.77 38.08
N PHE A 126 15.09 5.70 37.45
CA PHE A 126 13.73 5.56 36.94
C PHE A 126 13.11 4.28 37.49
N ASP A 127 12.01 4.44 38.22
CA ASP A 127 11.16 3.36 38.70
C ASP A 127 10.42 2.68 37.55
N ALA A 128 10.32 1.35 37.56
CA ALA A 128 9.60 0.59 36.55
C ALA A 128 9.06 -0.76 37.08
N HIS A 129 8.39 -1.50 36.18
CA HIS A 129 7.74 -2.77 36.47
C HIS A 129 8.31 -3.90 35.60
N ARG A 130 8.97 -4.88 36.22
CA ARG A 130 9.65 -6.01 35.53
C ARG A 130 8.74 -6.74 34.57
N LEU A 131 7.51 -7.03 35.01
CA LEU A 131 6.54 -7.76 34.20
C LEU A 131 6.08 -6.97 32.96
N VAL A 132 5.87 -5.67 33.08
CA VAL A 132 5.51 -4.81 31.94
C VAL A 132 6.65 -4.77 30.93
N LEU A 133 7.89 -4.64 31.40
CA LEU A 133 9.09 -4.65 30.56
C LEU A 133 9.28 -6.00 29.85
N ALA A 134 9.14 -7.11 30.57
CA ALA A 134 9.26 -8.46 30.03
C ALA A 134 8.17 -8.79 28.98
N ALA A 135 6.96 -8.28 29.18
CA ALA A 135 5.89 -8.40 28.20
C ALA A 135 6.20 -7.63 26.92
N ARG A 136 6.81 -6.44 27.02
CA ARG A 136 7.01 -5.49 25.92
C ARG A 136 8.39 -5.57 25.24
N SER A 137 9.37 -6.26 25.84
CA SER A 137 10.74 -6.36 25.34
C SER A 137 11.34 -7.75 25.61
N SER A 138 11.77 -8.42 24.54
CA SER A 138 12.45 -9.73 24.63
C SER A 138 13.79 -9.65 25.36
N VAL A 139 14.45 -8.48 25.33
CA VAL A 139 15.70 -8.22 26.06
C VAL A 139 15.42 -8.23 27.57
N PHE A 140 14.41 -7.49 28.03
CA PHE A 140 14.06 -7.44 29.45
C PHE A 140 13.40 -8.73 29.95
N ARG A 141 12.75 -9.50 29.07
CA ARG A 141 12.20 -10.83 29.40
C ARG A 141 13.28 -11.82 29.81
N GLN A 142 14.43 -11.81 29.13
CA GLN A 142 15.54 -12.71 29.46
C GLN A 142 16.14 -12.37 30.83
N SER A 143 16.26 -11.08 31.14
CA SER A 143 16.78 -10.60 32.42
C SER A 143 15.78 -10.71 33.58
N SER A 144 14.47 -10.77 33.33
CA SER A 144 13.47 -10.89 34.40
C SER A 144 13.30 -12.31 34.94
N MET A 145 13.72 -13.34 34.18
CA MET A 145 13.59 -14.77 34.53
C MET A 145 14.86 -15.38 35.15
N ALA A 146 15.95 -14.62 35.20
CA ALA A 146 17.16 -14.97 35.95
C ALA A 146 16.99 -14.50 37.40
N GLY A 147 16.26 -15.30 38.20
CA GLY A 147 16.21 -15.18 39.66
C GLY A 147 17.34 -15.95 40.31
#